data_AF-A0A0R1UFH5-F1
#
_entry.id   AF-A0A0R1UFH5-F1
#
_cell.length_a   1.000
_cell.length_b   1.000
_cell.length_c   1.000
_cell.angle_alpha   90.00
_cell.angle_beta   90.00
_cell.angle_gamma   90.00
#
_symmetry.space_group_name_H-M   'P 1'
#
loop_
_entity.id
_entity.type
_entity.pdbx_description
1 polymer ?
#
loop_
_entity_poly.entity_id
_entity_poly.type
_entity_poly.pdbx_seq_one_letter_code
_entity_poly.pdbx_strand_id
1 'polypeptide(L)' 'MTKKVMEQVGVKYKTIDVMADDKAREMLMTLGYRRLPVVNAGDDNWWMGFQPSKIKALASSEK' A
#
# COMPACT_ATOMS: atom_id res chain seq x y z
N MET A 1 -10.73 -4.21 -4.56
CA MET A 1 -10.12 -3.94 -5.88
C MET A 1 -8.59 -3.86 -5.81
N THR A 2 -7.98 -3.31 -4.75
CA THR A 2 -6.50 -3.29 -4.56
C THR A 2 -5.86 -4.68 -4.41
N LYS A 3 -6.37 -5.53 -3.51
CA LYS A 3 -5.84 -6.89 -3.26
C LYS A 3 -5.84 -7.76 -4.52
N LYS A 4 -6.93 -7.70 -5.29
CA LYS A 4 -7.11 -8.48 -6.52
C LYS A 4 -6.07 -8.13 -7.59
N VAL A 5 -5.72 -6.86 -7.74
CA VAL A 5 -4.67 -6.43 -8.67
C VAL A 5 -3.31 -6.92 -8.19
N MET A 6 -3.01 -6.80 -6.89
CA MET A 6 -1.76 -7.31 -6.31
C MET A 6 -1.60 -8.82 -6.51
N GLU A 7 -2.67 -9.60 -6.32
CA GLU A 7 -2.69 -11.04 -6.61
C GLU A 7 -2.49 -11.32 -8.11
N GLN A 8 -3.14 -10.57 -9.00
CA GLN A 8 -2.96 -10.74 -10.45
C GLN A 8 -1.55 -10.43 -10.92
N VAL A 9 -0.86 -9.48 -10.29
CA VAL A 9 0.53 -9.16 -10.63
C VAL A 9 1.55 -10.01 -9.87
N GLY A 10 1.12 -10.87 -8.95
CA GLY A 10 2.00 -11.75 -8.18
C GLY A 10 2.87 -11.03 -7.16
N VAL A 11 2.52 -9.81 -6.77
CA VAL A 11 3.29 -9.02 -5.79
C VAL A 11 2.99 -9.51 -4.38
N LYS A 12 4.03 -9.77 -3.59
CA LYS A 12 3.85 -10.07 -2.15
C LYS A 12 3.43 -8.79 -1.44
N TYR A 13 2.26 -8.82 -0.82
CA TYR A 13 1.75 -7.69 -0.04
C TYR A 13 1.39 -8.14 1.38
N LYS A 14 1.55 -7.22 2.34
CA LYS A 14 1.09 -7.41 3.72
C LYS A 14 -0.07 -6.48 3.97
N THR A 15 -1.21 -7.04 4.38
CA THR A 15 -2.33 -6.22 4.86
C THR A 15 -2.05 -5.86 6.31
N ILE A 16 -1.95 -4.58 6.62
CA ILE A 16 -1.84 -4.07 7.99
C ILE A 16 -3.18 -3.42 8.34
N ASP A 17 -3.77 -3.86 9.44
CA ASP A 17 -5.01 -3.27 9.95
C ASP A 17 -4.68 -2.09 10.87
N VAL A 18 -4.94 -0.89 10.37
CA VAL A 18 -4.66 0.37 11.08
C VAL A 18 -5.62 0.64 12.23
N MET A 19 -6.71 -0.13 12.35
CA MET A 19 -7.59 -0.07 13.53
C MET A 19 -7.04 -0.91 14.68
N ALA A 20 -6.30 -1.98 14.37
CA ALA A 20 -5.68 -2.86 15.37
C ALA A 20 -4.21 -2.48 15.66
N ASP A 21 -3.53 -1.83 14.72
CA ASP A 21 -2.13 -1.43 14.83
C ASP A 21 -1.98 0.08 15.03
N ASP A 22 -1.72 0.47 16.28
CA ASP A 22 -1.57 1.86 16.67
C ASP A 22 -0.33 2.52 16.03
N LYS A 23 0.76 1.76 15.80
CA LYS A 23 1.95 2.28 15.11
C LYS A 23 1.65 2.62 13.67
N ALA A 24 0.90 1.78 12.97
CA ALA A 24 0.49 2.06 11.60
C ALA A 24 -0.41 3.29 11.54
N ARG A 25 -1.33 3.44 12.52
CA ARG A 25 -2.17 4.63 12.66
C ARG A 25 -1.34 5.89 12.92
N GLU A 26 -0.38 5.84 13.84
CA GLU A 26 0.53 6.97 14.12
C GLU A 26 1.35 7.34 12.88
N MET A 27 1.91 6.36 12.16
CA MET A 27 2.61 6.62 10.89
C MET A 27 1.72 7.33 9.87
N LEU A 28 0.47 6.88 9.70
CA LEU A 28 -0.46 7.53 8.77
C LEU A 28 -0.81 8.96 9.20
N MET A 29 -0.95 9.20 10.52
CA MET A 29 -1.16 10.54 11.08
C MET A 29 0.04 11.45 10.81
N THR A 30 1.26 11.00 11.08
CA THR A 30 2.49 11.76 10.83
C THR A 30 2.66 12.10 9.36
N LEU A 31 2.31 11.19 8.46
CA LEU A 31 2.37 11.39 7.01
C LEU A 31 1.19 12.21 6.47
N GLY A 32 0.22 12.56 7.31
CA GLY A 32 -0.94 13.37 6.91
C GLY A 32 -1.93 12.63 6.01
N TYR A 33 -1.86 11.30 5.97
CA TYR A 33 -2.75 10.47 5.15
C TYR A 33 -4.15 10.42 5.77
N ARG A 34 -5.12 11.10 5.13
CA ARG A 34 -6.52 11.19 5.60
C ARG A 34 -7.49 10.28 4.87
N ARG A 35 -7.06 9.61 3.79
CA ARG A 35 -7.92 8.71 3.02
C ARG A 35 -7.34 7.31 3.01
N LEU A 36 -8.15 6.36 3.44
CA LEU A 36 -7.90 4.92 3.28
C LEU A 36 -8.53 4.45 1.95
N PRO A 37 -7.97 3.42 1.28
CA PRO A 37 -6.80 2.63 1.67
C PRO A 37 -5.47 3.35 1.36
N VAL A 38 -4.45 3.13 2.20
CA VAL A 38 -3.05 3.56 1.95
C VAL A 38 -2.23 2.32 1.59
N VAL A 39 -1.35 2.46 0.60
CA VAL A 39 -0.43 1.41 0.19
C VAL A 39 0.99 1.94 0.29
N ASN A 40 1.85 1.16 0.97
CA ASN A 40 3.28 1.35 1.02
C ASN A 40 3.93 0.27 0.15
N ALA A 41 4.79 0.69 -0.76
CA ALA A 41 5.44 -0.19 -1.74
C ALA A 41 6.95 -0.37 -1.55
N GLY A 42 7.49 0.02 -0.40
CA GLY A 42 8.94 0.03 -0.17
C GLY A 42 9.61 1.30 -0.69
N ASP A 43 10.81 1.57 -0.18
CA ASP A 43 11.68 2.69 -0.59
C ASP A 43 10.95 4.05 -0.66
N ASP A 44 10.21 4.41 0.39
CA ASP A 44 9.48 5.68 0.49
C ASP A 44 8.33 5.87 -0.52
N ASN A 45 7.99 4.85 -1.32
CA ASN A 45 6.88 4.91 -2.27
C ASN A 45 5.53 4.61 -1.59
N TRP A 46 4.92 5.65 -1.03
CA TRP A 46 3.60 5.59 -0.40
C TRP A 46 2.56 6.31 -1.26
N TRP A 47 1.33 5.80 -1.30
CA TRP A 47 0.23 6.52 -1.92
C TRP A 47 -1.12 6.21 -1.26
N MET A 48 -2.03 7.19 -1.39
CA MET A 48 -3.42 7.06 -0.98
C MET A 48 -4.28 6.61 -2.16
N GLY A 49 -5.24 5.73 -1.89
CA GLY A 49 -6.24 5.29 -2.84
C GLY A 49 -5.80 4.11 -3.72
N PHE A 50 -6.68 3.75 -4.65
CA PHE A 50 -6.48 2.62 -5.55
C PHE A 50 -5.78 3.06 -6.83
N GLN A 51 -4.47 2.75 -6.94
CA GLN A 51 -3.68 3.04 -8.14
C GLN A 51 -3.15 1.73 -8.78
N PRO A 52 -3.90 1.11 -9.71
CA PRO A 52 -3.48 -0.13 -10.35
C PRO A 52 -2.20 0.00 -11.17
N SER A 53 -1.94 1.18 -11.76
CA SER A 53 -0.72 1.44 -12.55
C SER A 53 0.54 1.34 -11.70
N LYS A 54 0.53 1.88 -10.47
CA LYS A 54 1.67 1.79 -9.54
C LYS A 54 1.92 0.36 -9.08
N ILE A 55 0.85 -0.38 -8.80
CA ILE A 55 0.93 -1.80 -8.39
C ILE A 55 1.59 -2.64 -9.49
N LYS A 56 1.24 -2.39 -10.76
CA LYS A 56 1.89 -3.05 -11.91
C LYS A 56 3.37 -2.68 -12.05
N ALA A 57 3.73 -1.42 -11.77
CA ALA A 57 5.12 -0.99 -11.81
C ALA A 57 5.98 -1.72 -10.78
N LEU A 58 5.45 -1.98 -9.58
CA LEU A 58 6.16 -2.71 -8.53
C LEU A 58 6.43 -4.16 -8.88
N ALA A 59 5.44 -4.83 -9.46
CA ALA A 59 5.61 -6.19 -9.98
C ALA A 59 6.72 -6.30 -11.03
N SER A 60 6.97 -5.22 -11.77
CA SER A 60 8.01 -5.17 -12.78
C SER A 60 9.37 -4.72 -12.23
N SER A 61 9.42 -4.13 -11.03
CA SER A 61 10.64 -3.59 -10.41
C SER A 61 11.32 -4.57 -9.46
N GLU A 62 10.63 -5.61 -8.99
CA GLU A 62 11.22 -6.74 -8.23
C GLU A 62 11.73 -7.88 -9.14
N LYS A 63 12.31 -7.56 -10.30
CA LYS A 63 12.83 -8.58 -11.24
C LYS A 63 14.35 -8.66 -11.24
#